data_AF-A0A8S0FQ99-F1
#
_entry.id   AF-A0A8S0FQ99-F1
#
_cell.length_a   1.000
_cell.length_b   1.000
_cell.length_c   1.000
_cell.angle_alpha   90.00
_cell.angle_beta   90.00
_cell.angle_gamma   90.00
#
_symmetry.space_group_name_H-M   'P 1'
#
loop_
_entity.id
_entity.type
_entity.pdbx_description
1 polymer ?
#
loop_
_entity_poly.entity_id
_entity_poly.type
_entity_poly.pdbx_seq_one_letter_code
_entity_poly.pdbx_strand_id
1 'polypeptide(L)'
;MIGALVIFSDLTARKETQRRMAQAERLATLGELMAGVAHEVRNPLTAIRGYVQILRQQTRDPIHQEYLSVVLKEIDSINKVIQQLLEFSRPRHSQWQQVSLNALVEETLVGAGTNRRRTSAGRLHKRTG
;
A
#
# COMPACT_ATOMS: atom_id res chain seq x y z
N MET A 1 -6.42 -57.35 -37.25
CA MET A 1 -7.24 -56.26 -36.66
C MET A 1 -6.29 -55.25 -36.05
N ILE A 2 -6.37 -53.98 -36.46
CA ILE A 2 -5.63 -52.90 -35.82
C ILE A 2 -6.57 -52.30 -34.78
N GLY A 3 -6.23 -52.44 -33.51
CA GLY A 3 -6.96 -51.84 -32.40
C GLY A 3 -6.37 -50.48 -32.05
N ALA A 4 -7.23 -49.47 -31.87
CA ALA A 4 -6.83 -48.17 -31.36
C ALA A 4 -7.34 -48.03 -29.91
N LEU A 5 -6.43 -47.69 -29.00
CA LEU A 5 -6.75 -47.35 -27.61
C LEU A 5 -6.70 -45.83 -27.48
N VAL A 6 -7.83 -45.21 -27.09
CA VAL A 6 -7.91 -43.78 -26.78
C VAL A 6 -8.16 -43.62 -25.29
N ILE A 7 -7.21 -43.00 -24.59
CA ILE A 7 -7.32 -42.70 -23.16
C ILE A 7 -7.66 -41.22 -23.01
N PHE A 8 -8.76 -40.92 -22.33
CA PHE A 8 -9.13 -39.55 -21.95
C PHE A 8 -8.77 -39.34 -20.47
N SER A 9 -7.92 -38.35 -20.20
CA SER A 9 -7.57 -37.94 -18.84
C SER A 9 -8.00 -36.48 -18.64
N ASP A 10 -8.76 -36.21 -17.59
CA ASP A 10 -9.09 -34.83 -17.22
C ASP A 10 -7.84 -34.12 -16.66
N LEU A 11 -7.33 -33.17 -17.42
CA LEU A 11 -6.14 -32.37 -17.07
C LEU A 11 -6.51 -30.96 -16.59
N THR A 12 -7.80 -30.67 -16.41
CA THR A 12 -8.30 -29.31 -16.11
C THR A 12 -7.68 -28.77 -14.82
N ALA A 13 -7.73 -29.56 -13.74
CA ALA A 13 -7.16 -29.17 -12.44
C ALA A 13 -5.65 -28.92 -12.53
N ARG A 14 -4.90 -29.81 -13.19
CA ARG A 14 -3.44 -29.66 -13.35
C ARG A 14 -3.07 -28.41 -14.14
N LYS A 15 -3.77 -28.14 -15.24
CA LYS A 15 -3.56 -26.94 -16.06
C LYS A 15 -3.89 -25.66 -15.29
N GLU A 16 -4.95 -25.67 -14.49
CA GLU A 16 -5.34 -24.53 -13.66
C GLU A 16 -4.28 -24.25 -12.58
N THR A 17 -3.78 -25.27 -11.89
CA THR A 17 -2.69 -25.12 -10.93
C THR A 17 -1.41 -24.57 -11.59
N GLN A 18 -1.02 -25.11 -12.75
CA GLN A 18 0.14 -24.61 -13.50
C GLN A 18 -0.01 -23.14 -13.91
N ARG A 19 -1.21 -22.72 -14.35
CA ARG A 19 -1.49 -21.32 -14.67
C ARG A 19 -1.37 -20.42 -13.44
N ARG A 20 -1.91 -20.84 -12.30
CA ARG A 20 -1.81 -20.09 -11.04
C ARG A 20 -0.37 -19.97 -10.56
N MET A 21 0.42 -21.05 -10.67
CA MET A 21 1.85 -21.03 -10.34
C MET A 21 2.62 -20.06 -11.23
N ALA A 22 2.44 -20.14 -12.56
CA ALA A 22 3.09 -19.22 -13.49
C ALA A 22 2.68 -17.75 -13.27
N GLN A 23 1.42 -17.50 -12.89
CA GLN A 23 0.96 -16.16 -12.53
C GLN A 23 1.59 -15.66 -11.22
N ALA A 24 1.70 -16.52 -10.21
CA ALA A 24 2.35 -16.19 -8.95
C ALA A 24 3.84 -15.88 -9.12
N GLU A 25 4.56 -16.66 -9.93
CA GLU A 25 5.97 -16.39 -10.27
C GLU A 25 6.13 -15.03 -10.96
N ARG A 26 5.28 -14.72 -11.95
CA ARG A 26 5.31 -13.40 -12.61
C ARG A 26 5.09 -12.25 -11.63
N LEU A 27 4.13 -12.40 -10.71
CA LEU A 27 3.86 -11.37 -9.69
C LEU A 27 5.04 -11.22 -8.71
N ALA A 28 5.66 -12.32 -8.30
CA ALA A 28 6.83 -12.30 -7.42
C ALA A 28 8.01 -11.57 -8.09
N THR A 29 8.33 -11.88 -9.33
CA THR A 29 9.38 -11.18 -10.10
C THR A 29 9.05 -9.70 -10.26
N LEU A 30 7.80 -9.37 -10.58
CA LEU A 30 7.35 -7.97 -10.64
C LEU A 30 7.53 -7.27 -9.28
N GLY A 31 7.30 -7.98 -8.18
CA GLY A 31 7.47 -7.44 -6.84
C GLY A 31 8.90 -7.13 -6.45
N GLU A 32 9.84 -8.00 -6.81
CA GLU A 32 11.27 -7.75 -6.63
C GLU A 32 11.72 -6.52 -7.42
N LEU A 33 11.31 -6.41 -8.69
CA LEU A 33 11.61 -5.24 -9.51
C LEU A 33 11.00 -3.97 -8.93
N MET A 34 9.73 -4.03 -8.52
CA MET A 34 9.05 -2.88 -7.92
C MET A 34 9.68 -2.47 -6.59
N ALA A 35 10.23 -3.39 -5.80
CA ALA A 35 10.97 -3.07 -4.57
C ALA A 35 12.22 -2.23 -4.87
N GLY A 36 12.95 -2.56 -5.93
CA GLY A 36 14.08 -1.75 -6.41
C GLY A 36 13.64 -0.35 -6.85
N VAL A 37 12.64 -0.27 -7.73
CA VAL A 37 12.08 1.01 -8.20
C VAL A 37 11.56 1.86 -7.05
N ALA A 38 10.83 1.24 -6.10
CA ALA A 38 10.31 1.93 -4.93
C ALA A 38 11.42 2.54 -4.07
N HIS A 39 12.53 1.82 -3.90
CA HIS A 39 13.68 2.32 -3.18
C HIS A 39 14.32 3.51 -3.90
N GLU A 40 14.53 3.39 -5.21
CA GLU A 40 15.11 4.45 -6.04
C GLU A 40 14.23 5.70 -6.11
N VAL A 41 12.90 5.57 -6.07
CA VAL A 41 11.98 6.71 -6.03
C VAL A 41 11.88 7.33 -4.63
N ARG A 42 11.92 6.53 -3.56
CA ARG A 42 11.90 7.04 -2.18
C ARG A 42 13.08 7.95 -1.88
N ASN A 43 14.26 7.66 -2.44
CA ASN A 43 15.48 8.41 -2.19
C ASN A 43 15.37 9.90 -2.59
N PRO A 44 15.06 10.26 -3.85
CA PRO A 44 14.88 11.65 -4.24
C PRO A 44 13.70 12.30 -3.52
N LEU A 45 12.59 11.59 -3.28
CA LEU A 45 11.47 12.13 -2.51
C LEU A 45 11.83 12.49 -1.07
N THR A 46 12.69 11.68 -0.43
CA THR A 46 13.21 11.94 0.92
C THR A 46 14.09 13.20 0.93
N ALA A 47 14.97 13.34 -0.07
CA ALA A 47 15.79 14.54 -0.22
C ALA A 47 14.93 15.79 -0.45
N ILE A 48 13.96 15.72 -1.38
CA ILE A 48 13.01 16.82 -1.66
C ILE A 48 12.23 17.19 -0.40
N ARG A 49 11.71 16.20 0.35
CA ARG A 49 11.03 16.44 1.63
C ARG A 49 11.92 17.22 2.59
N GLY A 50 13.19 16.82 2.73
CA GLY A 50 14.16 17.50 3.59
C GLY A 50 14.32 18.98 3.21
N TYR A 51 14.52 19.27 1.92
CA TYR A 51 14.62 20.65 1.43
C TYR A 51 13.34 21.45 1.67
N VAL A 52 12.17 20.87 1.39
CA VAL A 52 10.87 21.53 1.61
C VAL A 52 10.65 21.83 3.10
N GLN A 53 11.07 20.92 3.99
CA GLN A 53 11.00 21.15 5.44
C GLN A 53 11.90 22.31 5.89
N ILE A 54 13.15 22.38 5.39
CA ILE A 54 14.07 23.48 5.66
C ILE A 54 13.48 24.81 5.15
N LEU A 55 13.01 24.85 3.90
CA LEU A 55 12.37 26.04 3.31
C LEU A 55 11.16 26.49 4.12
N ARG A 56 10.34 25.56 4.60
CA ARG A 56 9.16 25.90 5.41
C ARG A 56 9.54 26.50 6.77
N GLN A 57 10.66 26.07 7.37
CA GLN A 57 11.18 26.66 8.61
C GLN A 57 11.72 28.08 8.39
N GLN A 58 12.28 28.36 7.22
CA GLN A 58 12.84 29.67 6.87
C GLN A 58 11.79 30.68 6.36
N THR A 59 10.63 30.19 5.90
CA THR A 59 9.56 30.99 5.31
C THR A 59 8.66 31.60 6.38
N ARG A 60 8.47 32.92 6.32
CA ARG A 60 7.55 33.66 7.22
C ARG A 60 6.18 33.98 6.60
N ASP A 61 6.10 33.97 5.27
CA ASP A 61 4.86 34.21 4.54
C ASP A 61 3.89 33.01 4.73
N PRO A 62 2.69 33.23 5.30
CA PRO A 62 1.69 32.19 5.49
C PRO A 62 1.28 31.48 4.19
N ILE A 63 1.21 32.20 3.08
CA ILE A 63 0.79 31.64 1.78
C ILE A 63 1.84 30.64 1.30
N HIS A 64 3.12 31.00 1.37
CA HIS A 64 4.21 30.09 1.01
C HIS A 64 4.29 28.89 1.96
N GLN A 65 4.03 29.06 3.26
CA GLN A 65 3.96 27.92 4.18
C GLN A 65 2.83 26.94 3.82
N GLU A 66 1.69 27.44 3.33
CA GLU A 66 0.60 26.61 2.85
C GLU A 66 1.02 25.81 1.62
N TYR A 67 1.62 26.46 0.61
CA TYR A 67 2.12 25.77 -0.59
C TYR A 67 3.14 24.68 -0.25
N LEU A 68 4.11 24.97 0.62
CA LEU A 68 5.10 23.97 1.06
C LEU A 68 4.44 22.81 1.82
N SER A 69 3.35 23.08 2.55
CA SER A 69 2.57 22.03 3.22
C SER A 69 1.79 21.15 2.23
N VAL A 70 1.31 21.70 1.12
CA VAL A 70 0.71 20.91 0.03
C VAL A 70 1.77 20.01 -0.60
N VAL A 71 2.96 20.54 -0.92
CA VAL A 71 4.06 19.72 -1.49
C VAL A 71 4.40 18.54 -0.58
N LEU A 72 4.49 18.75 0.75
CA LEU A 72 4.76 17.66 1.69
C LEU A 72 3.67 16.58 1.67
N LYS A 73 2.40 16.97 1.55
CA LYS A 73 1.27 16.04 1.42
C LYS A 73 1.35 15.23 0.12
N GLU A 74 1.74 15.84 -0.98
CA GLU A 74 1.90 15.13 -2.25
C GLU A 74 3.04 14.11 -2.18
N ILE A 75 4.15 14.44 -1.52
CA ILE A 75 5.23 13.46 -1.27
C ILE A 75 4.72 12.29 -0.41
N ASP A 76 3.87 12.55 0.59
CA ASP A 76 3.24 11.48 1.39
C ASP A 76 2.27 10.63 0.56
N SER A 77 1.50 11.25 -0.33
CA SER A 77 0.59 10.58 -1.26
C SER A 77 1.36 9.64 -2.20
N ILE A 78 2.47 10.10 -2.79
CA ILE A 78 3.31 9.28 -3.67
C ILE A 78 3.89 8.08 -2.90
N ASN A 79 4.39 8.29 -1.68
CA ASN A 79 4.89 7.21 -0.84
C ASN A 79 3.81 6.15 -0.54
N LYS A 80 2.55 6.56 -0.38
CA LYS A 80 1.42 5.66 -0.19
C LYS A 80 1.13 4.83 -1.46
N VAL A 81 1.17 5.45 -2.63
CA VAL A 81 0.99 4.74 -3.92
C VAL A 81 2.08 3.70 -4.11
N ILE A 82 3.34 4.06 -3.83
CA ILE A 82 4.48 3.13 -3.89
C ILE A 82 4.25 1.94 -2.95
N GLN A 83 3.79 2.20 -1.73
CA GLN A 83 3.50 1.14 -0.75
C GLN A 83 2.41 0.18 -1.24
N GLN A 84 1.32 0.70 -1.82
CA GLN A 84 0.24 -0.11 -2.37
C GLN A 84 0.70 -0.99 -3.55
N LEU A 85 1.58 -0.46 -4.40
CA LEU A 85 2.16 -1.23 -5.51
C LEU A 85 3.05 -2.38 -5.02
N LEU A 86 3.80 -2.17 -3.94
CA LEU A 86 4.61 -3.22 -3.31
C LEU A 86 3.76 -4.28 -2.61
N GLU A 87 2.63 -3.90 -2.03
CA GLU A 87 1.70 -4.85 -1.40
C GLU A 87 1.00 -5.74 -2.43
N PHE A 88 0.69 -5.19 -3.61
CA PHE A 88 0.06 -5.94 -4.69
C PHE A 88 0.95 -7.06 -5.25
N SER A 89 2.27 -6.85 -5.26
CA SER A 89 3.22 -7.74 -5.90
C SER A 89 3.75 -8.85 -4.97
N ARG A 90 3.45 -8.79 -3.67
CA ARG A 90 3.83 -9.85 -2.73
C ARG A 90 2.89 -11.05 -2.88
N PRO A 91 3.41 -12.27 -3.08
CA PRO A 91 2.59 -13.47 -3.04
C PRO A 91 1.95 -13.59 -1.65
N ARG A 92 0.62 -13.43 -1.57
CA ARG A 92 -0.12 -13.68 -0.33
C ARG A 92 -0.07 -15.17 -0.05
N HIS A 93 0.81 -15.59 0.85
CA HIS A 93 0.60 -16.85 1.56
C HIS A 93 -0.67 -16.67 2.39
N SER A 94 -1.79 -17.20 1.90
CA SER A 94 -3.03 -17.22 2.65
C SER A 94 -2.85 -18.17 3.82
N GLN A 95 -2.43 -17.63 4.97
CA GLN A 95 -2.44 -18.37 6.23
C GLN A 95 -3.88 -18.42 6.72
N TRP A 96 -4.52 -19.55 6.48
CA TRP A 96 -5.83 -19.82 7.07
C TRP A 96 -5.64 -20.09 8.56
N GLN A 97 -6.24 -19.25 9.39
CA GLN A 97 -6.29 -19.43 10.83
C GLN A 97 -7.74 -19.37 11.30
N GLN A 98 -8.08 -20.06 12.39
CA GLN A 98 -9.35 -19.83 13.06
C GLN A 98 -9.31 -18.44 13.71
N VAL A 99 -10.32 -17.62 13.41
CA VAL A 99 -10.47 -16.27 13.94
C VAL A 99 -11.86 -16.12 14.53
N SER A 100 -11.95 -15.49 15.72
CA SER A 100 -13.22 -15.05 16.28
C SER A 100 -13.70 -13.82 15.51
N LEU A 101 -14.84 -13.93 14.82
CA LEU A 101 -15.42 -12.82 14.06
C LEU A 101 -15.72 -11.61 14.95
N ASN A 102 -16.20 -11.85 16.18
CA ASN A 102 -16.50 -10.77 17.12
C ASN A 102 -15.23 -9.98 17.49
N ALA A 103 -14.13 -10.69 17.77
CA ALA A 103 -12.85 -10.05 18.11
C ALA A 103 -12.28 -9.23 16.93
N LEU A 104 -12.41 -9.75 15.71
CA LEU A 104 -11.96 -9.05 14.50
C LEU A 104 -12.78 -7.77 14.23
N VAL A 105 -14.10 -7.82 14.44
CA VAL A 105 -14.98 -6.66 14.30
C VAL A 105 -14.66 -5.62 15.38
N GLU A 106 -14.41 -6.04 16.61
CA GLU A 106 -14.07 -5.13 17.71
C GLU A 106 -12.72 -4.45 17.48
N GLU A 107 -11.69 -5.19 17.04
CA GLU A 107 -10.38 -4.65 16.69
C GLU A 107 -10.45 -3.60 15.57
N THR A 108 -11.24 -3.88 14.52
CA THR A 108 -11.42 -2.94 13.40
C THR A 108 -12.20 -1.70 13.79
N LEU A 109 -13.20 -1.81 14.69
CA LEU A 109 -13.93 -0.67 15.24
C LEU A 109 -13.06 0.20 16.14
N VAL A 110 -12.18 -0.39 16.96
CA VAL A 110 -11.22 0.34 17.79
C VAL A 110 -10.23 1.11 16.92
N GLY A 111 -9.66 0.46 15.89
CA GLY A 111 -8.73 1.10 14.95
C GLY A 111 -9.36 2.28 14.18
N ALA A 112 -10.61 2.12 13.72
CA ALA A 112 -11.36 3.19 13.06
C ALA A 112 -11.77 4.33 14.01
N GLY A 113 -12.02 4.03 15.28
CA GLY A 113 -12.33 5.01 16.33
C GLY A 113 -11.15 5.93 16.69
N THR A 114 -9.92 5.41 16.66
CA THR A 114 -8.71 6.20 16.94
C THR A 114 -8.36 7.23 15.87
N ASN A 115 -8.75 7.01 14.60
CA ASN A 115 -8.45 7.94 13.51
C ASN A 115 -9.37 9.17 13.48
N ARG A 116 -10.51 9.14 14.19
CA ARG A 116 -11.52 10.21 14.20
C ARG A 116 -11.28 11.30 15.25
N ARG A 117 -10.35 11.11 16.19
CA ARG A 117 -10.09 12.08 17.29
C ARG A 117 -8.97 13.09 17.01
N ARG A 118 -8.20 12.97 15.91
CA ARG A 118 -7.13 13.93 15.58
C ARG A 118 -7.53 15.07 14.65
N THR A 119 -8.69 15.01 13.98
CA THR A 119 -9.12 16.05 13.03
C THR A 119 -9.99 17.16 13.63
N SER A 120 -10.43 17.05 14.89
CA SER A 120 -11.36 18.01 15.52
C SER A 120 -10.78 18.85 16.67
N ALA A 121 -9.56 18.61 17.13
CA ALA A 121 -8.98 19.30 18.30
C ALA A 121 -8.17 20.57 17.99
N GLY A 122 -8.19 21.06 16.74
CA GLY A 122 -7.42 22.24 16.31
C GLY A 122 -8.23 23.53 16.11
N ARG A 123 -9.54 23.53 16.41
CA ARG A 123 -10.42 24.66 16.05
C ARG A 123 -11.46 24.93 17.14
N LEU A 124 -11.02 25.42 18.31
CA LEU A 124 -11.85 26.11 19.31
C LEU A 124 -10.96 26.61 20.47
N HIS A 125 -10.17 27.67 20.22
CA HIS A 125 -9.69 28.57 21.29
C HIS A 125 -9.18 29.90 20.70
N LYS A 126 -10.07 30.65 20.03
CA LYS A 126 -9.97 32.13 19.91
C LYS A 126 -11.37 32.70 19.69
N ARG A 127 -11.94 33.23 20.78
CA ARG A 127 -13.20 33.97 21.01
C ARG A 127 -13.61 33.50 22.40
N THR A 128 -13.29 34.19 23.49
CA THR A 128 -13.78 35.51 23.90
C THR A 128 -13.08 35.88 25.21
N GLY A 129 -12.75 37.16 25.42
CA GLY A 129 -12.14 37.68 26.64
C GLY A 129 -10.86 38.44 26.33
#